data_AF-A0A7J8FK82-F1
#
_entry.id   AF-A0A7J8FK82-F1
#
_cell.length_a   1.000
_cell.length_b   1.000
_cell.length_c   1.000
_cell.angle_alpha   90.00
_cell.angle_beta   90.00
_cell.angle_gamma   90.00
#
_symmetry.space_group_name_H-M   'P 1'
#
loop_
_entity.id
_entity.type
_entity.pdbx_description
1 polymer ?
#
loop_
_entity_poly.entity_id
_entity_poly.type
_entity_poly.pdbx_seq_one_letter_code
_entity_poly.pdbx_strand_id
1 'polypeptide(L)'
;MLIGVVNPIIYDVRIRDSSFPSDFSVSLKASGKNKHFKVQLVDNVYCIGQRRFHTMDELVEHYKKAPIFTSEHGEKLYLVRALQ
;
A
#
# COMPACT_ATOMS: atom_id res chain seq x y z
N MET A 1 20.54 -19.75 15.20
CA MET A 1 19.82 -18.47 15.36
C MET A 1 19.71 -17.83 13.98
N LEU A 2 18.77 -18.29 13.16
CA LEU A 2 18.53 -17.67 11.86
C LEU A 2 17.79 -16.36 12.13
N ILE A 3 18.50 -15.25 11.97
CA ILE A 3 17.91 -13.93 11.83
C ILE A 3 17.11 -14.03 10.53
N GLY A 4 15.83 -14.37 10.64
CA GLY A 4 14.91 -14.40 9.51
C GLY A 4 14.96 -13.01 8.89
N VAL A 5 15.55 -12.91 7.70
CA VAL A 5 15.59 -11.70 6.91
C VAL A 5 14.13 -11.28 6.75
N VAL A 6 13.70 -10.31 7.57
CA VAL A 6 12.47 -9.56 7.34
C VAL A 6 12.71 -8.85 6.02
N ASN A 7 12.36 -9.53 4.93
CA ASN A 7 12.41 -8.96 3.60
C ASN A 7 11.76 -7.58 3.71
N PRO A 8 12.48 -6.50 3.40
CA PRO A 8 11.91 -5.16 3.53
C PRO A 8 10.59 -5.16 2.74
N ILE A 9 9.50 -4.73 3.37
CA ILE A 9 8.21 -4.59 2.70
C ILE A 9 8.36 -3.37 1.77
N ILE A 10 8.87 -3.66 0.58
CA ILE A 10 9.03 -2.69 -0.48
C ILE A 10 7.65 -2.50 -1.10
N TYR A 11 7.20 -1.24 -1.14
CA TYR A 11 5.98 -0.85 -1.82
C TYR A 11 6.31 -0.20 -3.16
N ASP A 12 5.50 -0.49 -4.16
CA ASP A 12 5.57 0.14 -5.47
C ASP A 12 4.19 0.72 -5.81
N VAL A 13 4.16 1.99 -6.20
CA VAL A 13 2.93 2.67 -6.62
C VAL A 13 2.90 2.66 -8.14
N ARG A 14 1.97 1.88 -8.70
CA ARG A 14 1.78 1.81 -10.16
C ARG A 14 0.51 2.52 -10.57
N ILE A 15 0.64 3.41 -11.53
CA ILE A 15 -0.47 3.93 -12.33
C ILE A 15 -0.83 2.83 -13.33
N ARG A 16 -2.10 2.42 -13.38
CA ARG A 16 -2.56 1.48 -14.40
C ARG A 16 -3.27 2.26 -15.49
N ASP A 17 -3.00 1.91 -16.74
CA ASP A 17 -3.87 2.24 -17.86
C ASP A 17 -5.16 1.42 -17.67
N SER A 18 -6.13 2.05 -17.02
CA SER A 18 -7.45 1.51 -16.71
C SER A 18 -8.44 2.24 -17.60
N SER A 19 -9.51 1.57 -18.00
CA SER A 19 -10.65 2.20 -18.68
C SER A 19 -11.26 3.37 -17.88
N PHE A 20 -10.85 3.53 -16.60
CA PHE A 20 -11.03 4.73 -15.79
C PHE A 20 -9.65 5.38 -15.49
N PRO A 21 -9.39 6.62 -15.94
CA PRO A 21 -8.08 7.29 -15.84
C PRO A 21 -7.65 7.69 -14.40
N SER A 22 -8.28 7.15 -13.36
CA SER A 22 -8.15 7.60 -11.97
C SER A 22 -7.81 6.49 -10.96
N ASP A 23 -7.50 5.27 -11.41
CA ASP A 23 -7.22 4.13 -10.54
C ASP A 23 -5.70 3.86 -10.41
N PHE A 24 -5.19 3.96 -9.18
CA PHE A 24 -3.81 3.64 -8.80
C PHE A 24 -3.76 2.32 -8.02
N SER A 25 -2.57 1.72 -7.89
CA SER A 25 -2.36 0.55 -7.04
C SER A 25 -1.12 0.66 -6.17
N VAL A 26 -1.26 0.34 -4.89
CA VAL A 26 -0.15 0.16 -3.95
C VAL A 26 0.13 -1.34 -3.85
N SER A 27 1.32 -1.77 -4.26
CA SER A 27 1.72 -3.18 -4.25
C SER A 27 2.75 -3.42 -3.16
N LEU A 28 2.51 -4.36 -2.26
CA LEU A 28 3.45 -4.78 -1.22
C LEU A 28 3.99 -6.17 -1.50
N LYS A 29 5.31 -6.31 -1.41
CA LYS A 29 5.95 -7.62 -1.32
C LYS A 29 5.83 -8.15 0.11
N ALA A 30 4.99 -9.16 0.30
CA ALA A 30 4.80 -9.84 1.59
C ALA A 30 5.22 -11.31 1.47
N SER A 31 5.46 -11.97 2.61
CA SER A 31 5.78 -13.39 2.63
C SER A 31 4.62 -14.20 2.02
N GLY A 32 4.94 -15.11 1.10
CA GLY A 32 3.97 -15.96 0.40
C GLY A 32 3.27 -15.30 -0.80
N LYS A 33 2.60 -14.16 -0.64
CA LYS A 33 1.85 -13.51 -1.73
C LYS A 33 1.88 -12.00 -1.65
N ASN A 34 2.17 -11.36 -2.79
CA ASN A 34 2.07 -9.91 -2.93
C ASN A 34 0.64 -9.44 -2.63
N LYS A 35 0.52 -8.32 -1.90
CA LYS A 35 -0.75 -7.66 -1.62
C LYS A 35 -0.88 -6.45 -2.54
N HIS A 36 -2.03 -6.31 -3.19
CA HIS A 36 -2.32 -5.16 -4.05
C HIS A 36 -3.54 -4.43 -3.50
N PHE A 37 -3.39 -3.14 -3.22
CA PHE A 37 -4.46 -2.28 -2.73
C PHE A 37 -4.86 -1.31 -3.83
N LYS A 38 -6.15 -1.26 -4.14
CA LYS A 38 -6.71 -0.29 -5.07
C LYS A 38 -6.75 1.07 -4.39
N VAL A 39 -6.29 2.09 -5.10
CA VAL A 39 -6.46 3.50 -4.74
C VAL A 39 -7.25 4.15 -5.86
N GLN A 40 -8.31 4.88 -5.53
CA GLN A 40 -9.16 5.56 -6.50
C GLN A 40 -9.06 7.06 -6.31
N LEU A 41 -8.98 7.83 -7.39
CA LEU A 41 -9.11 9.28 -7.34
C LEU A 41 -10.55 9.66 -7.66
N VAL A 42 -11.28 10.15 -6.64
CA VAL A 42 -12.69 10.57 -6.73
C VAL A 42 -12.79 12.00 -6.22
N ASP A 43 -13.26 12.92 -7.06
CA ASP A 43 -13.37 14.36 -6.75
C ASP A 43 -12.07 14.95 -6.17
N ASN A 44 -10.93 14.62 -6.80
CA ASN A 44 -9.58 15.00 -6.35
C ASN A 44 -9.17 14.47 -4.97
N VAL A 45 -9.83 13.43 -4.46
CA VAL A 45 -9.50 12.76 -3.20
C VAL A 45 -9.05 11.32 -3.48
N TYR A 46 -7.92 10.92 -2.89
CA TYR A 46 -7.39 9.57 -2.98
C TYR A 46 -8.07 8.66 -1.95
N CYS A 47 -8.74 7.63 -2.43
CA CYS A 47 -9.55 6.69 -1.64
C CYS A 47 -8.92 5.30 -1.65
N ILE A 48 -8.69 4.72 -0.47
CA ILE A 48 -8.18 3.34 -0.29
C ILE A 48 -8.96 2.65 0.83
N GLY A 49 -9.71 1.60 0.47
CA GLY A 49 -10.69 1.00 1.37
C GLY A 49 -11.68 2.07 1.87
N GLN A 50 -11.70 2.34 3.17
CA GLN A 50 -12.55 3.34 3.81
C GLN A 50 -11.81 4.67 4.14
N ARG A 51 -10.53 4.78 3.79
CA ARG A 51 -9.71 5.97 4.07
C ARG A 51 -9.65 6.90 2.86
N ARG A 52 -9.54 8.20 3.14
CA ARG A 52 -9.51 9.29 2.17
C ARG A 52 -8.35 10.23 2.50
N PHE A 53 -7.64 10.69 1.47
CA PHE A 53 -6.46 11.55 1.58
C PHE A 53 -6.47 12.61 0.48
N HIS A 54 -5.96 13.81 0.77
CA HIS A 54 -5.92 14.89 -0.22
C HIS A 54 -4.73 14.74 -1.18
N THR A 55 -3.67 14.09 -0.73
CA THR A 55 -2.46 13.82 -1.53
C THR A 55 -2.02 12.37 -1.41
N MET A 56 -1.23 11.90 -2.39
CA MET A 56 -0.60 10.59 -2.32
C MET A 56 0.42 10.51 -1.17
N ASP A 57 1.15 11.60 -0.89
CA ASP A 57 2.09 11.68 0.23
C ASP A 57 1.39 11.47 1.58
N GLU A 58 0.23 12.09 1.80
CA GLU A 58 -0.56 11.87 3.03
C GLU A 58 -0.98 10.41 3.20
N LEU A 59 -1.43 9.77 2.11
CA LEU A 59 -1.77 8.34 2.11
C LEU A 59 -0.56 7.50 2.49
N VAL A 60 0.59 7.77 1.88
CA VAL A 60 1.84 7.03 2.13
C VAL A 60 2.32 7.23 3.57
N GLU A 61 2.35 8.47 4.05
CA GLU A 61 2.76 8.81 5.42
C GLU A 61 1.84 8.20 6.48
N HIS A 62 0.54 8.12 6.20
CA HIS A 62 -0.40 7.44 7.08
C HIS A 62 -0.05 5.95 7.22
N TYR A 63 0.15 5.24 6.11
CA TYR A 63 0.41 3.79 6.14
C TYR A 63 1.86 3.40 6.43
N LYS A 64 2.77 4.38 6.59
CA LYS A 64 4.04 4.21 7.31
C LYS A 64 3.84 4.04 8.82
N LYS A 65 2.78 4.64 9.39
CA LYS A 65 2.51 4.67 10.84
C LYS A 65 1.38 3.74 11.26
N ALA A 66 0.41 3.50 10.38
CA ALA A 66 -0.73 2.62 10.59
C ALA A 66 -0.67 1.42 9.63
N PRO A 67 -1.14 0.22 10.03
CA PRO A 67 -1.10 -0.93 9.15
C PRO A 67 -2.06 -0.76 7.98
N ILE A 68 -1.57 -0.97 6.77
CA ILE A 68 -2.39 -1.02 5.55
C ILE A 68 -3.14 -2.35 5.42
N PHE A 69 -2.64 -3.38 6.11
CA PHE A 69 -3.28 -4.68 6.22
C PHE A 69 -3.00 -5.29 7.59
N THR A 70 -4.00 -5.93 8.17
CA THR A 70 -3.87 -6.79 9.35
C THR A 70 -4.47 -8.15 9.00
N SER A 71 -3.72 -9.23 9.16
CA SER A 71 -4.21 -10.59 8.93
C SER A 71 -5.08 -11.07 10.10
N GLU A 72 -5.81 -12.17 9.90
CA GLU A 72 -6.60 -12.82 10.97
C GLU A 72 -5.72 -13.30 12.13
N HIS A 73 -4.44 -13.56 11.88
CA HIS A 73 -3.45 -13.96 12.88
C HIS A 73 -2.70 -12.76 13.51
N GLY A 74 -3.10 -11.53 13.19
CA GLY A 74 -2.52 -10.31 13.78
C GLY A 74 -1.24 -9.81 13.11
N GLU A 75 -0.82 -10.40 11.98
CA GLU A 75 0.30 -9.88 11.19
C GLU A 75 -0.08 -8.52 10.59
N LYS A 76 0.79 -7.53 10.77
CA LYS A 76 0.56 -6.16 10.30
C LYS A 76 1.55 -5.79 9.20
N LEU A 77 1.05 -5.26 8.10
CA LEU A 77 1.87 -4.75 7.00
C LEU A 77 1.82 -3.23 6.97
N TYR A 78 2.97 -2.62 6.67
CA TYR A 78 3.17 -1.17 6.62
C TYR A 78 3.90 -0.80 5.32
N LEU A 79 3.78 0.45 4.91
CA LEU A 79 4.61 0.99 3.83
C LEU A 79 5.99 1.35 4.41
N VAL A 80 7.03 0.59 4.08
CA VAL A 80 8.36 0.79 4.68
C VAL A 80 9.32 1.53 3.76
N ARG A 81 9.39 1.12 2.48
CA ARG A 81 10.29 1.73 1.50
C ARG A 81 9.68 1.68 0.10
N ALA A 82 9.80 2.77 -0.65
CA ALA A 82 9.49 2.77 -2.07
C ALA A 82 10.49 1.87 -2.83
N LEU A 83 10.03 1.15 -3.85
CA LEU A 83 10.91 0.46 -4.80
C LEU A 83 11.72 1.52 -5.55
N GLN A 84 13.06 1.47 -5.44
CA GLN A 84 13.98 2.26 -6.26
C GLN A 84 14.24 1.55 -7.58
#